data_AF-A0A810PZQ6-F1
#
_entry.id   AF-A0A810PZQ6-F1
#
_cell.length_a   1.000
_cell.length_b   1.000
_cell.length_c   1.000
_cell.angle_alpha   90.00
_cell.angle_beta   90.00
_cell.angle_gamma   90.00
#
_symmetry.space_group_name_H-M   'P 1'
#
loop_
_entity.id
_entity.type
_entity.pdbx_description
1 polymer ?
#
loop_
_entity_poly.entity_id
_entity_poly.type
_entity_poly.pdbx_seq_one_letter_code
_entity_poly.pdbx_strand_id
1 'polypeptide(L)'
;MLFLSLAVFVASAGRALSYYRIITDKSYETVEGVCVSVVPKPLRKYRKIKIMDGDGNESTMLLGKQSKVKIGYRYRFYFKETQHISLGSEYLNSAMSSDHFLGYEELGEFTAEATE
;
A
#
# COMPACT_ATOMS: atom_id res chain seq x y z
N MET A 1 25.48 28.43 6.32
CA MET A 1 24.91 27.98 5.03
C MET A 1 25.33 26.54 4.66
N LEU A 2 26.58 26.11 4.85
CA LEU A 2 27.04 24.75 4.48
C LEU A 2 26.56 23.60 5.39
N PHE A 3 26.31 23.87 6.68
CA PHE A 3 25.83 22.83 7.61
C PHE A 3 24.43 22.33 7.28
N LEU A 4 23.55 23.22 6.82
CA LEU A 4 22.17 22.85 6.49
C LEU A 4 22.12 21.99 5.22
N SER A 5 22.94 22.32 4.20
CA SER A 5 23.02 21.52 2.98
C SER A 5 23.60 20.13 3.26
N LEU A 6 24.62 20.03 4.10
CA LEU A 6 25.18 18.74 4.52
C LEU A 6 24.16 17.91 5.32
N ALA A 7 23.42 18.52 6.25
CA ALA A 7 22.40 17.83 7.03
C ALA A 7 21.28 17.29 6.12
N VAL A 8 20.82 18.08 5.16
CA VAL A 8 19.81 17.63 4.17
C VAL A 8 20.35 16.50 3.30
N PHE A 9 21.62 16.58 2.88
CA PHE A 9 22.27 15.53 2.07
C PHE A 9 22.42 14.21 2.83
N VAL A 10 22.84 14.25 4.10
CA VAL A 10 22.95 13.04 4.94
C VAL A 10 21.57 12.44 5.20
N ALA A 11 20.56 13.27 5.48
CA ALA A 11 19.20 12.81 5.68
C ALA A 11 18.60 12.18 4.41
N SER A 12 18.85 12.77 3.24
CA SER A 12 18.36 12.22 1.97
C SER A 12 19.07 10.92 1.59
N ALA A 13 20.40 10.86 1.74
CA ALA A 13 21.18 9.64 1.53
C ALA A 13 20.76 8.53 2.49
N GLY A 14 20.54 8.86 3.77
CA GLY A 14 20.03 7.92 4.77
C GLY A 14 18.67 7.35 4.38
N ARG A 15 17.73 8.19 3.92
CA ARG A 15 16.44 7.70 3.41
C ARG A 15 16.59 6.83 2.18
N ALA A 16 17.44 7.22 1.22
CA ALA A 16 17.69 6.43 0.02
C ALA A 16 18.25 5.04 0.35
N LEU A 17 19.21 4.96 1.27
CA LEU A 17 19.78 3.69 1.75
C LEU A 17 18.74 2.83 2.47
N SER A 18 17.86 3.43 3.29
CA SER A 18 16.77 2.69 3.92
C SER A 18 15.82 2.08 2.89
N TYR A 19 15.43 2.83 1.85
CA TYR A 19 14.61 2.27 0.75
C TYR A 19 15.35 1.18 -0.01
N TYR A 20 16.63 1.40 -0.31
CA TYR A 20 17.47 0.42 -1.00
C TYR A 20 17.57 -0.90 -0.23
N ARG A 21 17.72 -0.83 1.10
CA ARG A 21 17.71 -2.01 1.98
C ARG A 21 16.39 -2.75 1.92
N ILE A 22 15.26 -2.06 2.06
CA ILE A 22 13.93 -2.69 2.01
C ILE A 22 13.72 -3.47 0.71
N ILE A 23 14.14 -2.88 -0.42
CA ILE A 23 14.04 -3.52 -1.74
C ILE A 23 15.00 -4.72 -1.84
N THR A 24 16.25 -4.56 -1.38
CA THR A 24 17.30 -5.60 -1.47
C THR A 24 17.00 -6.79 -0.57
N ASP A 25 16.57 -6.53 0.66
CA ASP A 25 16.23 -7.55 1.66
C ASP A 25 14.89 -8.23 1.35
N LYS A 26 14.17 -7.76 0.31
CA LYS A 26 12.79 -8.16 -0.01
C LYS A 26 11.87 -8.16 1.21
N SER A 27 12.15 -7.29 2.16
CA SER A 27 11.40 -7.12 3.41
C SER A 27 10.15 -6.30 3.14
N TYR A 28 9.32 -6.81 2.24
CA TYR A 28 8.05 -6.23 1.86
C TYR A 28 6.98 -7.32 1.83
N GLU A 29 5.80 -6.94 2.30
CA GLU A 29 4.62 -7.78 2.24
C GLU A 29 3.81 -7.43 0.99
N THR A 30 3.38 -8.46 0.27
CA THR A 30 2.49 -8.30 -0.88
C THR A 30 1.08 -8.73 -0.49
N VAL A 31 0.13 -7.83 -0.63
CA VAL A 31 -1.30 -8.15 -0.47
C VAL A 31 -1.93 -8.13 -1.85
N GLU A 32 -2.38 -9.29 -2.30
CA GLU A 32 -3.14 -9.44 -3.54
C GLU A 32 -4.63 -9.47 -3.26
N GLY A 33 -5.42 -8.87 -4.14
CA GLY A 33 -6.87 -8.96 -4.01
C GLY A 33 -7.62 -8.19 -5.09
N VAL A 34 -8.89 -8.53 -5.22
CA VAL A 34 -9.81 -7.84 -6.14
C VAL A 34 -10.40 -6.65 -5.41
N CYS A 35 -10.35 -5.47 -6.04
CA CYS A 35 -11.00 -4.30 -5.47
C CYS A 35 -12.52 -4.44 -5.60
N VAL A 36 -13.20 -4.62 -4.47
CA VAL A 36 -14.67 -4.81 -4.41
C VAL A 36 -15.42 -3.51 -4.13
N SER A 37 -14.78 -2.53 -3.49
CA SER A 37 -15.42 -1.25 -3.18
C SER A 37 -14.41 -0.12 -3.05
N VAL A 38 -14.75 1.05 -3.59
CA VAL A 38 -13.99 2.29 -3.42
C VAL A 38 -14.92 3.34 -2.85
N VAL A 39 -14.68 3.73 -1.60
CA VAL A 39 -15.42 4.81 -0.92
C VAL A 39 -14.55 6.07 -0.90
N PRO A 40 -14.80 7.03 -1.82
CA PRO A 40 -14.13 8.32 -1.77
C PRO A 40 -14.64 9.12 -0.58
N LYS A 41 -13.74 9.60 0.29
CA LYS A 41 -14.09 10.59 1.31
C LYS A 41 -13.70 11.99 0.83
N PRO A 42 -14.65 12.81 0.34
CA PRO A 42 -14.33 14.11 -0.28
C PRO A 42 -13.65 15.09 0.68
N LEU A 43 -13.84 14.92 1.99
CA LEU A 43 -13.26 15.75 3.06
C LEU A 43 -11.85 15.33 3.50
N ARG A 44 -11.33 14.18 3.06
CA ARG A 44 -10.00 13.69 3.50
C ARG A 44 -9.08 13.42 2.31
N LYS A 45 -7.76 13.54 2.53
CA LYS A 45 -6.72 13.31 1.49
C LYS A 45 -6.55 11.83 1.09
N TYR A 46 -7.49 10.97 1.46
CA TYR A 46 -7.43 9.53 1.23
C TYR A 46 -8.79 8.96 0.83
N ARG A 47 -8.79 7.80 0.16
CA ARG A 47 -9.95 7.01 -0.23
C ARG A 47 -9.89 5.67 0.51
N LYS A 48 -11.03 5.19 0.99
CA LYS A 48 -11.11 3.87 1.62
C LYS A 48 -11.44 2.86 0.52
N ILE A 49 -10.57 1.88 0.32
CA ILE A 49 -10.80 0.77 -0.61
C ILE A 49 -11.01 -0.52 0.18
N LYS A 50 -11.86 -1.40 -0.34
CA LYS A 50 -11.98 -2.78 0.11
C LYS A 50 -11.41 -3.68 -0.96
N ILE A 51 -10.57 -4.61 -0.53
CA ILE A 51 -9.98 -5.65 -1.35
C ILE A 51 -10.43 -7.01 -0.79
N MET A 52 -10.74 -7.93 -1.67
CA MET A 52 -11.10 -9.30 -1.33
C MET A 52 -9.95 -10.21 -1.78
N ASP A 53 -9.42 -10.97 -0.85
CA ASP A 53 -8.39 -11.98 -1.12
C ASP A 53 -9.01 -13.23 -1.78
N GLY A 54 -8.18 -14.11 -2.36
CA GLY A 54 -8.61 -15.36 -2.99
C GLY A 54 -9.36 -16.32 -2.05
N ASP A 55 -9.07 -16.26 -0.75
CA ASP A 55 -9.75 -17.00 0.31
C ASP A 55 -11.09 -16.37 0.76
N GLY A 56 -11.54 -15.28 0.11
CA GLY A 56 -12.79 -14.60 0.44
C GLY A 56 -12.72 -13.67 1.66
N ASN A 57 -11.52 -13.46 2.20
CA ASN A 57 -11.30 -12.53 3.30
C ASN A 57 -11.37 -11.07 2.80
N GLU A 58 -12.25 -10.26 3.39
CA GLU A 58 -12.34 -8.82 3.09
C GLU A 58 -11.30 -8.04 3.89
N SER A 59 -10.33 -7.45 3.19
CA SER A 59 -9.38 -6.50 3.76
C SER A 59 -9.74 -5.07 3.36
N THR A 60 -9.67 -4.16 4.33
CA THR A 60 -10.02 -2.75 4.13
C THR A 60 -8.78 -1.88 4.26
N MET A 61 -8.53 -1.04 3.26
CA MET A 61 -7.33 -0.20 3.19
C MET A 61 -7.66 1.27 2.88
N LEU A 62 -6.77 2.17 3.29
CA LEU A 62 -6.80 3.58 2.91
C LEU A 62 -5.71 3.85 1.88
N LEU A 63 -6.10 4.45 0.75
CA LEU A 63 -5.20 4.83 -0.33
C LEU A 63 -5.17 6.35 -0.48
N GLY A 64 -4.03 6.91 -0.88
CA GLY A 64 -3.92 8.34 -1.14
C GLY A 64 -4.91 8.80 -2.20
N LYS A 65 -5.38 10.06 -2.12
CA LYS A 65 -6.35 10.62 -3.07
C LYS A 65 -5.93 10.51 -4.56
N GLN A 66 -4.62 10.41 -4.82
CA GLN A 66 -4.02 10.28 -6.15
C GLN A 66 -4.13 8.89 -6.76
N SER A 67 -4.37 7.85 -5.96
CA SER A 67 -4.43 6.48 -6.45
C SER A 67 -5.76 6.23 -7.17
N LYS A 68 -5.68 5.89 -8.46
CA LYS A 68 -6.83 5.57 -9.32
C LYS A 68 -7.01 4.04 -9.34
N VAL A 69 -7.71 3.51 -8.35
CA VAL A 69 -8.06 2.09 -8.27
C VAL A 69 -9.46 1.89 -8.84
N LYS A 70 -9.64 0.86 -9.67
CA LYS A 70 -10.93 0.49 -10.29
C LYS A 70 -11.54 -0.70 -9.57
N ILE A 71 -12.87 -0.70 -9.42
CA ILE A 71 -13.60 -1.85 -8.89
C ILE A 71 -13.58 -2.96 -9.95
N GLY A 72 -13.46 -4.22 -9.53
CA GLY A 72 -13.42 -5.40 -10.43
C GLY A 72 -12.05 -5.69 -11.03
N TYR A 73 -11.01 -4.97 -10.63
CA TYR A 73 -9.63 -5.23 -11.04
C TYR A 73 -8.86 -5.89 -9.91
N ARG A 74 -7.97 -6.81 -10.27
CA ARG A 74 -7.04 -7.43 -9.34
C ARG A 74 -5.82 -6.51 -9.19
N TYR A 75 -5.48 -6.20 -7.96
CA TYR A 75 -4.33 -5.37 -7.63
C TYR A 75 -3.39 -6.12 -6.71
N ARG A 76 -2.11 -5.82 -6.84
CA ARG A 76 -1.06 -6.23 -5.91
C ARG A 76 -0.53 -4.99 -5.21
N PHE A 77 -0.68 -4.95 -3.89
CA PHE A 77 -0.22 -3.85 -3.07
C PHE A 77 1.05 -4.27 -2.33
N TYR A 78 2.03 -3.37 -2.28
CA TYR A 78 3.33 -3.60 -1.66
C TYR A 78 3.44 -2.75 -0.38
N PHE A 79 3.73 -3.40 0.74
CA PHE A 79 3.94 -2.76 2.04
C PHE A 79 5.34 -3.07 2.57
N LYS A 80 5.93 -2.16 3.34
CA LYS A 80 7.12 -2.49 4.14
C LYS A 80 6.75 -3.53 5.18
N GLU A 81 7.55 -4.58 5.29
CA GLU A 81 7.37 -5.61 6.31
C GLU A 81 7.55 -4.99 7.70
N THR A 82 6.57 -5.21 8.58
CA THR A 82 6.68 -4.82 9.99
C THR A 82 6.25 -5.97 10.87
N GLN A 83 6.92 -6.15 12.02
CA GLN A 83 6.78 -7.30 12.92
C GLN A 83 5.38 -7.48 13.54
N HIS A 84 4.40 -6.65 13.18
CA HIS A 84 3.02 -6.67 13.69
C HIS A 84 2.01 -6.52 12.55
N ILE A 85 2.07 -7.38 11.53
CA ILE A 85 0.95 -7.51 10.59
C ILE A 85 -0.06 -8.49 11.20
N SER A 86 -0.86 -7.97 12.13
CA SER A 86 -2.11 -8.61 12.54
C SER A 86 -3.22 -8.01 11.68
N LEU A 87 -3.79 -8.83 10.79
CA LEU A 87 -4.96 -8.53 9.97
C LEU A 87 -6.14 -8.09 10.86
N GLY A 88 -6.23 -6.78 11.15
CA GLY A 88 -7.14 -6.24 12.14
C GLY A 88 -7.01 -4.73 12.29
N SER A 89 -7.78 -4.14 13.20
CA SER A 89 -7.95 -2.69 13.41
C SER A 89 -6.65 -1.86 13.51
N GLU A 90 -5.51 -2.49 13.79
CA GLU A 90 -4.19 -1.86 13.78
C GLU A 90 -3.73 -1.42 12.37
N TYR A 91 -4.19 -2.10 11.31
CA TYR A 91 -3.95 -1.69 9.92
C TYR A 91 -4.63 -0.33 9.60
N LEU A 92 -5.80 -0.07 10.18
CA LEU A 92 -6.51 1.22 10.03
C LEU A 92 -5.73 2.38 10.63
N ASN A 93 -4.92 2.13 11.66
CA ASN A 93 -4.13 3.15 12.35
C ASN A 93 -2.73 3.27 11.73
N SER A 94 -2.10 2.16 11.34
CA SER A 94 -0.79 2.15 10.65
C SER A 94 -0.86 2.70 9.23
N ALA A 95 -1.95 2.49 8.48
CA ALA A 95 -2.14 3.13 7.18
C ALA A 95 -2.37 4.66 7.27
N MET A 96 -2.74 5.21 8.44
CA MET A 96 -2.72 6.66 8.67
C MET A 96 -1.30 7.22 8.87
N SER A 97 -0.34 6.37 9.23
CA SER A 97 1.09 6.70 9.29
C SER A 97 1.73 6.41 7.93
N SER A 98 1.74 7.43 7.09
CA SER A 98 2.03 7.43 5.66
C SER A 98 3.46 7.03 5.22
N ASP A 99 4.05 5.97 5.77
CA ASP A 99 5.40 5.51 5.41
C ASP A 99 5.50 4.00 5.11
N HIS A 100 4.41 3.23 5.28
CA HIS A 100 4.43 1.77 5.09
C HIS A 100 4.03 1.33 3.68
N PHE A 101 3.22 2.13 2.98
CA PHE A 101 2.80 1.82 1.62
C PHE A 101 3.94 2.12 0.63
N LEU A 102 4.42 1.09 -0.06
CA LEU A 102 5.48 1.22 -1.06
C LEU A 102 4.90 1.51 -2.45
N GLY A 103 3.77 0.89 -2.80
CA GLY A 103 3.16 1.06 -4.11
C GLY A 103 2.10 0.00 -4.42
N TYR A 104 1.53 0.08 -5.62
CA TYR A 104 0.58 -0.90 -6.11
C TYR A 104 0.76 -1.14 -7.61
N GLU A 105 0.39 -2.33 -8.04
CA GLU A 105 0.42 -2.79 -9.42
C GLU A 105 -0.96 -3.33 -9.81
N GLU A 106 -1.40 -3.01 -11.02
CA GLU A 106 -2.63 -3.55 -11.60
C GLU A 106 -2.32 -4.88 -12.29
N LEU A 107 -2.88 -5.98 -11.79
CA LEU A 107 -2.67 -7.33 -12.35
C LEU A 107 -3.66 -7.65 -13.48
N GLY A 108 -4.61 -6.77 -13.75
CA GLY A 108 -5.62 -6.91 -14.81
C GLY A 108 -7.05 -6.92 -14.29
N GLU A 109 -7.98 -7.03 -15.23
CA GLU A 109 -9.40 -7.17 -14.93
C GLU A 109 -9.66 -8.55 -14.34
N PHE A 110 -10.41 -8.62 -13.23
CA PHE A 110 -10.83 -9.90 -12.68
C PHE A 110 -11.96 -10.45 -13.54
N THR A 111 -11.60 -11.17 -14.60
CA THR A 111 -12.52 -12.07 -15.27
C THR A 111 -12.69 -13.27 -14.36
N ALA A 112 -13.85 -13.35 -13.69
CA ALA A 112 -14.30 -14.62 -13.14
C ALA A 112 -14.42 -15.57 -14.33
N GLU A 113 -13.38 -16.36 -14.57
CA GLU A 113 -13.48 -17.52 -15.44
C GLU A 113 -14.50 -18.43 -14.76
N ALA A 114 -15.76 -18.26 -15.16
CA ALA A 114 -16.76 -19.31 -15.08
C ALA A 114 -16.21 -20.43 -15.95
N THR A 115 -15.40 -21.31 -15.36
CA THR A 115 -15.12 -22.60 -15.95
C THR A 115 -16.04 -23.59 -15.26
N GLU A 116 -16.97 -24.07 -16.08
CA GLU A 116 -18.02 -25.06 -15.86
C GLU A 116 -17.56 -26.35 -15.18
#